data_AF-A0A6A6Y4H1-F1
#
_entry.id   AF-A0A6A6Y4H1-F1
#
_cell.length_a   1.000
_cell.length_b   1.000
_cell.length_c   1.000
_cell.angle_alpha   90.00
_cell.angle_beta   90.00
_cell.angle_gamma   90.00
#
_symmetry.space_group_name_H-M   'P 1'
#
loop_
_entity.id
_entity.type
_entity.pdbx_description
1 polymer ?
#
loop_
_entity_poly.entity_id
_entity_poly.type
_entity_poly.pdbx_seq_one_letter_code
_entity_poly.pdbx_strand_id
1 'polypeptide(L)'
;MNPALSANRQIFLSDFVTSPREIIAELERQVGEKLAIEKKASGPTIEEARAKFDAGDFNAVYTLLSLSFVSDEDAGYNFEREQKIRNKHLGLPKATLDEVI
;
A
#
# COMPACT_ATOMS: atom_id res chain seq x y z
N MET A 1 16.92 13.79 19.10
CA MET A 1 15.82 12.81 19.14
C MET A 1 15.62 12.39 20.61
N ASN A 2 14.39 12.39 21.14
CA ASN A 2 14.13 12.02 22.54
C ASN A 2 13.79 10.51 22.64
N PRO A 3 14.66 9.65 23.22
CA PRO A 3 14.44 8.21 23.29
C PRO A 3 13.14 7.80 24.00
N ALA A 4 12.64 8.62 24.94
CA ALA A 4 11.38 8.35 25.64
C ALA A 4 10.15 8.31 24.71
N LEU A 5 10.28 8.85 23.49
CA LEU A 5 9.20 8.87 22.50
C LEU A 5 9.07 7.54 21.72
N SER A 6 10.10 6.70 21.72
CA SER A 6 10.15 5.44 20.95
C SER A 6 10.57 4.20 21.75
N ALA A 7 11.21 4.35 22.91
CA ALA A 7 11.70 3.22 23.70
C ALA A 7 10.56 2.27 24.13
N ASN A 8 10.75 0.98 23.85
CA ASN A 8 9.87 -0.13 24.25
C ASN A 8 8.40 0.05 23.82
N ARG A 9 8.16 0.64 22.65
CA ARG A 9 6.82 0.89 22.11
C ARG A 9 6.77 0.55 20.63
N GLN A 10 5.64 0.02 20.17
CA GLN A 10 5.34 -0.03 18.74
C GLN A 10 5.10 1.40 18.23
N ILE A 11 5.78 1.76 17.15
CA ILE A 11 5.70 3.08 16.54
C ILE A 11 5.14 2.92 15.14
N PHE A 12 4.05 3.63 14.87
CA PHE A 12 3.46 3.70 13.54
C PHE A 12 3.92 4.98 12.86
N LEU A 13 4.47 4.82 11.67
CA LEU A 13 4.87 5.87 10.76
C LEU A 13 4.07 5.70 9.48
N SER A 14 3.73 6.81 8.85
CA SER A 14 3.08 6.83 7.55
C SER A 14 3.35 8.19 6.95
N ASP A 15 3.92 8.24 5.75
CA ASP A 15 4.17 9.49 5.05
C ASP A 15 2.90 9.98 4.37
N PHE A 16 2.22 9.08 3.67
CA PHE A 16 0.89 9.26 3.12
C PHE A 16 0.21 7.90 2.93
N VAL A 17 -1.10 7.93 2.67
CA VAL A 17 -1.89 6.79 2.20
C VAL A 17 -2.35 7.12 0.79
N THR A 18 -2.30 6.15 -0.10
CA THR A 18 -2.66 6.31 -1.51
C THR A 18 -3.41 5.07 -2.01
N SER A 19 -4.00 5.20 -3.19
CA SER A 19 -4.61 4.15 -3.97
C SER A 19 -3.89 3.98 -5.33
N PRO A 20 -4.08 2.85 -6.02
CA PRO A 20 -3.58 2.67 -7.39
C PRO A 20 -4.07 3.77 -8.35
N ARG A 21 -5.28 4.31 -8.12
CA ARG A 21 -5.84 5.38 -8.96
C ARG A 21 -5.10 6.70 -8.76
N GLU A 22 -4.75 7.04 -7.53
CA GLU A 22 -3.97 8.25 -7.22
C GLU A 22 -2.54 8.12 -7.77
N ILE A 23 -1.92 6.94 -7.67
CA ILE A 23 -0.61 6.66 -8.27
C ILE A 23 -0.66 6.87 -9.79
N ILE A 24 -1.64 6.29 -10.47
CA ILE A 24 -1.78 6.45 -11.93
C ILE A 24 -2.05 7.92 -12.28
N ALA A 25 -2.92 8.60 -11.53
CA ALA A 25 -3.23 10.01 -11.79
C ALA A 25 -2.00 10.91 -11.63
N GLU A 26 -1.15 10.65 -10.63
CA GLU A 26 0.10 11.37 -10.43
C GLU A 26 1.10 11.09 -11.56
N LEU A 27 1.23 9.83 -11.98
CA LEU A 27 2.08 9.46 -13.12
C LEU A 27 1.63 10.14 -14.42
N GLU A 28 0.32 10.13 -14.72
CA GLU A 28 -0.24 10.83 -15.88
C GLU A 28 0.01 12.34 -15.82
N ARG A 29 -0.04 12.94 -14.62
CA ARG A 29 0.23 14.36 -14.40
C ARG A 29 1.69 14.71 -14.69
N GLN A 30 2.63 13.88 -14.22
CA GLN A 30 4.06 14.11 -14.40
C GLN A 30 4.54 13.88 -15.84
N VAL A 31 4.04 12.82 -16.50
CA VAL A 31 4.40 12.51 -17.89
C VAL A 31 3.65 13.41 -18.89
N GLY A 32 2.48 13.94 -18.49
CA GLY A 32 1.68 14.83 -19.33
C GLY A 32 0.83 14.09 -20.38
N GLU A 33 0.65 12.78 -20.23
CA GLU A 33 -0.17 11.94 -21.11
C GLU A 33 -1.09 11.01 -20.31
N LYS A 34 -2.17 10.56 -20.95
CA LYS A 34 -3.10 9.58 -20.37
C LYS A 34 -2.66 8.17 -20.70
N LEU A 35 -2.69 7.30 -19.69
CA LEU A 35 -2.33 5.89 -19.85
C LEU A 35 -3.57 5.08 -20.25
N ALA A 36 -3.35 4.05 -21.07
CA ALA A 36 -4.39 3.05 -21.32
C ALA A 36 -4.54 2.16 -20.08
N ILE A 37 -5.69 2.22 -19.42
CA ILE A 37 -5.95 1.48 -18.18
C ILE A 37 -6.92 0.33 -18.45
N GLU A 38 -6.48 -0.90 -18.16
CA GLU A 38 -7.35 -2.07 -18.09
C GLU A 38 -7.79 -2.29 -16.63
N LYS A 39 -9.10 -2.40 -16.39
CA LYS A 39 -9.67 -2.67 -15.06
C LYS A 39 -10.10 -4.12 -14.98
N LYS A 40 -9.73 -4.81 -13.91
CA LYS A 40 -10.11 -6.20 -13.62
C LYS A 40 -10.65 -6.30 -12.20
N ALA A 41 -11.64 -7.16 -12.01
CA ALA A 41 -12.10 -7.54 -10.68
C ALA A 41 -11.07 -8.49 -10.05
N SER A 42 -10.72 -8.29 -8.78
CA SER A 42 -9.66 -9.09 -8.15
C SER A 42 -10.14 -10.44 -7.65
N GLY A 43 -11.42 -10.57 -7.30
CA GLY A 43 -12.02 -11.79 -6.73
C GLY A 43 -11.62 -13.09 -7.43
N PRO A 44 -11.81 -13.22 -8.77
CA PRO A 44 -11.41 -14.43 -9.50
C PRO A 44 -9.91 -14.74 -9.40
N THR A 45 -9.05 -13.72 -9.43
CA THR A 45 -7.59 -13.90 -9.30
C THR A 45 -7.20 -14.31 -7.88
N ILE A 46 -7.88 -13.78 -6.86
CA ILE A 46 -7.70 -14.18 -5.46
C ILE A 46 -8.06 -15.67 -5.28
N GLU A 47 -9.23 -16.08 -5.79
CA GLU A 47 -9.69 -17.47 -5.71
C GLU A 47 -8.70 -18.44 -6.38
N GLU A 48 -8.24 -18.11 -7.59
CA GLU A 48 -7.27 -18.92 -8.32
C GLU A 48 -5.93 -19.02 -7.58
N ALA A 49 -5.40 -17.89 -7.09
CA ALA A 49 -4.14 -17.86 -6.37
C ALA A 49 -4.23 -18.63 -5.03
N ARG A 50 -5.35 -18.53 -4.33
CA ARG A 50 -5.61 -19.29 -3.10
C ARG A 50 -5.64 -20.79 -3.37
N ALA A 51 -6.36 -21.22 -4.42
CA ALA A 51 -6.44 -22.63 -4.79
C ALA A 51 -5.06 -23.22 -5.13
N LYS A 52 -4.21 -22.47 -5.86
CA LYS A 52 -2.82 -22.88 -6.16
C LYS A 52 -1.99 -23.02 -4.89
N PHE A 53 -2.08 -22.04 -3.99
CA PHE A 53 -1.37 -22.07 -2.72
C PHE A 53 -1.78 -23.27 -1.86
N ASP A 54 -3.08 -23.52 -1.72
CA ASP A 54 -3.62 -24.65 -0.95
C ASP A 54 -3.27 -26.00 -1.59
N ALA A 55 -3.01 -26.04 -2.90
CA ALA A 55 -2.51 -27.22 -3.62
C ALA A 55 -0.97 -27.41 -3.52
N GLY A 56 -0.26 -26.55 -2.78
CA GLY A 56 1.18 -26.65 -2.54
C GLY A 56 2.06 -25.81 -3.47
N ASP A 57 1.46 -25.04 -4.40
CA ASP A 57 2.21 -24.02 -5.14
C ASP A 57 2.35 -22.75 -4.29
N PHE A 58 3.32 -22.77 -3.38
CA PHE A 58 3.54 -21.65 -2.47
C PHE A 58 3.99 -20.37 -3.18
N ASN A 59 4.43 -20.42 -4.46
CA ASN A 59 4.73 -19.20 -5.21
C ASN A 59 3.47 -18.38 -5.51
N ALA A 60 2.27 -18.98 -5.46
CA ALA A 60 1.02 -18.24 -5.57
C ALA A 60 0.83 -17.19 -4.46
N VAL A 61 1.60 -17.27 -3.36
CA VAL A 61 1.63 -16.23 -2.32
C VAL A 61 2.04 -14.86 -2.87
N TYR A 62 2.89 -14.80 -3.91
CA TYR A 62 3.29 -13.52 -4.49
C TYR A 62 2.13 -12.82 -5.20
N THR A 63 1.22 -13.57 -5.81
CA THR A 63 -0.02 -13.04 -6.39
C THR A 63 -0.96 -12.53 -5.29
N LEU A 64 -1.12 -13.29 -4.21
CA LEU A 64 -1.94 -12.85 -3.07
C LEU A 64 -1.37 -11.58 -2.42
N LEU A 65 -0.04 -11.52 -2.28
CA LEU A 65 0.66 -10.36 -1.73
C LEU A 65 0.50 -9.13 -2.62
N SER A 66 0.68 -9.25 -3.95
CA SER A 66 0.50 -8.11 -4.86
C SER A 66 -0.93 -7.57 -4.82
N LEU A 67 -1.92 -8.47 -4.79
CA LEU A 67 -3.33 -8.11 -4.68
C LEU A 67 -3.65 -7.39 -3.37
N SER A 68 -2.96 -7.67 -2.27
CA SER A 68 -3.18 -6.95 -1.00
C SER A 68 -2.93 -5.44 -1.07
N PHE A 69 -2.20 -4.95 -2.09
CA PHE A 69 -1.91 -3.54 -2.28
C PHE A 69 -2.84 -2.84 -3.28
N VAL A 70 -3.46 -3.59 -4.20
CA VAL A 70 -4.12 -3.01 -5.38
C VAL A 70 -5.51 -3.55 -5.67
N SER A 71 -5.96 -4.57 -4.94
CA SER A 71 -7.27 -5.16 -5.17
C SER A 71 -8.41 -4.19 -4.86
N ASP A 72 -9.57 -4.51 -5.41
CA ASP A 72 -10.86 -3.88 -5.09
C ASP A 72 -11.50 -4.43 -3.80
N GLU A 73 -10.82 -5.36 -3.12
CA GLU A 73 -11.18 -5.88 -1.81
C GLU A 73 -10.40 -5.11 -0.72
N ASP A 74 -11.03 -4.83 0.43
CA ASP A 74 -10.35 -4.18 1.57
C ASP A 74 -9.46 -5.19 2.31
N ALA A 75 -8.31 -5.50 1.69
CA ALA A 75 -7.31 -6.42 2.22
C ALA A 75 -6.19 -5.70 3.00
N GLY A 76 -6.17 -4.37 2.95
CA GLY A 76 -5.10 -3.54 3.49
C GLY A 76 -5.33 -3.08 4.93
N TYR A 77 -4.30 -2.51 5.52
CA TYR A 77 -4.36 -1.88 6.84
C TYR A 77 -4.02 -0.40 6.69
N ASN A 78 -4.95 0.49 7.02
CA ASN A 78 -4.73 1.94 6.88
C ASN A 78 -4.23 2.50 8.21
N PHE A 79 -2.90 2.67 8.35
CA PHE A 79 -2.31 3.17 9.58
C PHE A 79 -2.79 4.57 9.97
N GLU A 80 -3.06 5.46 9.01
CA GLU A 80 -3.54 6.82 9.34
C GLU A 80 -4.96 6.79 9.92
N ARG A 81 -5.79 5.83 9.50
CA ARG A 81 -7.14 5.59 10.04
C ARG A 81 -7.11 4.84 11.37
N GLU A 82 -6.20 3.89 11.52
CA GLU A 82 -6.30 2.85 12.55
C GLU A 82 -5.29 3.02 13.69
N GLN A 83 -4.28 3.87 13.52
CA GLN A 83 -3.18 4.03 14.46
C GLN A 83 -2.81 5.49 14.71
N LYS A 84 -2.08 5.72 15.80
CA LYS A 84 -1.48 7.03 16.07
C LYS A 84 -0.16 7.17 15.30
N ILE A 85 -0.20 7.88 14.18
CA ILE A 85 1.00 8.21 13.39
C ILE A 85 1.91 9.17 14.15
N ARG A 86 3.19 8.82 14.22
CA ARG A 86 4.18 9.51 15.08
C ARG A 86 5.25 10.29 14.34
N ASN A 87 5.25 10.40 13.01
CA ASN A 87 6.25 11.17 12.24
C ASN A 87 6.54 12.54 12.87
N LYS A 88 5.51 13.38 13.03
CA LYS A 88 5.63 14.73 13.64
C LYS A 88 6.13 14.68 15.09
N HIS A 89 5.67 13.73 15.89
CA HIS A 89 6.08 13.60 17.29
C HIS A 89 7.57 13.26 17.42
N LEU A 90 8.12 12.55 16.44
CA LEU A 90 9.52 12.15 16.40
C LEU A 90 10.40 13.15 15.62
N GLY A 91 9.81 14.20 15.05
CA GLY A 91 10.52 15.16 14.20
C GLY A 91 10.98 14.56 12.87
N LEU A 92 10.30 13.50 12.39
CA LEU A 92 10.62 12.85 11.12
C LEU A 92 9.89 13.57 9.97
N PRO A 93 10.57 13.81 8.84
CA PRO A 93 9.93 14.33 7.64
C PRO A 93 8.90 13.32 7.12
N LYS A 94 8.01 13.80 6.25
CA LYS A 94 7.14 12.96 5.42
C LYS A 94 7.49 13.24 3.96
N ALA A 95 7.51 12.20 3.14
CA ALA A 95 7.41 12.38 1.70
C ALA A 95 5.96 12.64 1.29
N THR A 96 5.75 13.16 0.09
CA THR A 96 4.44 13.20 -0.59
C THR A 96 4.41 12.22 -1.77
N LEU A 97 3.21 11.93 -2.30
CA LEU A 97 3.07 11.00 -3.43
C LEU A 97 3.86 11.48 -4.67
N ASP A 98 3.79 12.77 -4.98
CA ASP A 98 4.48 13.38 -6.12
C ASP A 98 6.00 13.40 -5.98
N GLU A 99 6.54 13.30 -4.76
CA GLU A 99 7.99 13.20 -4.55
C GLU A 99 8.55 11.79 -4.83
N VAL A 100 7.70 10.76 -4.84
CA VAL A 100 8.14 9.34 -4.94
C VAL A 100 7.72 8.64 -6.23
N ILE A 101 6.73 9.18 -6.94
CA ILE A 101 6.31 8.73 -8.28
C ILE A 101 7.17 9.42 -9.31
#